data_AF-A0A931J0A6-F1
#
_entry.id   AF-A0A931J0A6-F1
#
_cell.length_a   1.000
_cell.length_b   1.000
_cell.length_c   1.000
_cell.angle_alpha   90.00
_cell.angle_beta   90.00
_cell.angle_gamma   90.00
#
_symmetry.space_group_name_H-M   'P 1'
#
loop_
_entity.id
_entity.type
_entity.pdbx_description
1 polymer ?
#
loop_
_entity_poly.entity_id
_entity_poly.type
_entity_poly.pdbx_seq_one_letter_code
_entity_poly.pdbx_strand_id
1 'polypeptide(L)'
;MMVLVVGIGNLLVGLAYSVLGLLSAWEAYSQYRTRGLSRFGLGFSLMAASCGPHHLVHGWCVLTGGGVSPALFGITLLGLPAGLVFCALRLEAMRGGLGDRILVVNPVHMAAVAAACLGGVGLLAGWSLHSPAPVLPEAEICTPQGLVRLADGAASPALAPLTLFANLFVTVAYGLVGWYLLATQVRRYVLERTWSLSGLSLGLVFPTCAAMHLIVALAKNHDAAALPFDLLGVPASIYFLWVVRRLHNDSVIDWNRRPLVGIATAPVREAPWSERSTVPR
;
A
#
# COMPACT_ATOMS: atom_id res chain seq x y z
N MET A 1 -12.51 20.50 9.47
CA MET A 1 -12.94 19.51 8.45
C MET A 1 -11.78 18.71 7.89
N MET A 2 -10.75 19.34 7.29
CA MET A 2 -9.59 18.64 6.69
C MET A 2 -8.84 17.70 7.68
N VAL A 3 -8.55 18.19 8.88
CA VAL A 3 -7.94 17.40 9.98
C VAL A 3 -8.75 16.14 10.29
N LEU A 4 -10.06 16.27 10.42
CA LEU A 4 -10.94 15.14 10.73
C LEU A 4 -10.93 14.09 9.61
N VAL A 5 -11.01 14.52 8.35
CA VAL A 5 -11.00 13.60 7.19
C VAL A 5 -9.67 12.87 7.07
N VAL A 6 -8.54 13.57 7.19
CA VAL A 6 -7.22 12.93 7.12
C VAL A 6 -6.95 12.05 8.34
N GLY A 7 -7.32 12.52 9.53
CA GLY A 7 -7.15 11.77 10.78
C GLY A 7 -7.94 10.47 10.79
N ILE A 8 -9.26 10.55 10.59
CA ILE A 8 -10.13 9.36 10.51
C ILE A 8 -9.76 8.49 9.30
N GLY A 9 -9.48 9.10 8.13
CA GLY A 9 -9.07 8.38 6.94
C GLY A 9 -7.83 7.52 7.18
N ASN A 10 -6.79 8.09 7.80
CA ASN A 10 -5.58 7.34 8.15
C ASN A 10 -5.84 6.26 9.21
N LEU A 11 -6.69 6.52 10.22
CA LEU A 11 -7.09 5.47 11.16
C LEU A 11 -7.78 4.30 10.45
N LEU A 12 -8.73 4.58 9.55
CA LEU A 12 -9.46 3.56 8.80
C LEU A 12 -8.53 2.78 7.86
N VAL A 13 -7.63 3.47 7.15
CA VAL A 13 -6.62 2.82 6.30
C VAL A 13 -5.68 1.96 7.14
N GLY A 14 -5.21 2.47 8.29
CA GLY A 14 -4.33 1.75 9.20
C GLY A 14 -4.97 0.49 9.77
N LEU A 15 -6.24 0.56 10.17
CA LEU A 15 -7.02 -0.61 10.59
C LEU A 15 -7.20 -1.59 9.44
N ALA A 16 -7.56 -1.10 8.25
CA ALA A 16 -7.79 -1.95 7.09
C ALA A 16 -6.51 -2.70 6.67
N TYR A 17 -5.37 -2.02 6.62
CA TYR A 17 -4.08 -2.66 6.35
C TYR A 17 -3.70 -3.64 7.44
N SER A 18 -3.84 -3.29 8.71
CA SER A 18 -3.53 -4.21 9.81
C SER A 18 -4.37 -5.50 9.73
N VAL A 19 -5.67 -5.37 9.45
CA VAL A 19 -6.58 -6.51 9.23
C VAL A 19 -6.13 -7.32 8.01
N LEU A 20 -5.87 -6.67 6.87
CA LEU A 20 -5.40 -7.34 5.66
C LEU A 20 -4.08 -8.10 5.88
N GLY A 21 -3.16 -7.53 6.66
CA GLY A 21 -1.89 -8.13 7.02
C GLY A 21 -2.06 -9.38 7.86
N LEU A 22 -2.87 -9.30 8.92
CA LEU A 22 -3.21 -10.43 9.78
C LEU A 22 -3.91 -11.56 9.00
N LEU A 23 -4.83 -11.20 8.12
CA LEU A 23 -5.53 -12.16 7.28
C LEU A 23 -4.59 -12.87 6.30
N SER A 24 -3.72 -12.11 5.65
CA SER A 24 -2.75 -12.67 4.71
C SER A 24 -1.76 -13.59 5.42
N ALA A 25 -1.35 -13.26 6.65
CA ALA A 25 -0.55 -14.15 7.50
C ALA A 25 -1.33 -15.42 7.88
N TRP A 26 -2.57 -15.25 8.34
CA TRP A 26 -3.42 -16.38 8.75
C TRP A 26 -3.68 -17.34 7.58
N GLU A 27 -3.94 -16.82 6.38
CA GLU A 27 -4.10 -17.65 5.19
C GLU A 27 -2.79 -18.33 4.81
N ALA A 28 -1.68 -17.58 4.73
CA ALA A 28 -0.33 -18.11 4.49
C ALA A 28 -0.01 -19.29 5.41
N TYR A 29 -0.37 -19.16 6.69
CA TYR A 29 -0.18 -20.20 7.70
C TYR A 29 -1.16 -21.38 7.57
N SER A 30 -2.46 -21.10 7.54
CA SER A 30 -3.51 -22.13 7.59
C SER A 30 -3.53 -23.02 6.35
N GLN A 31 -3.16 -22.49 5.19
CA GLN A 31 -3.17 -23.22 3.92
C GLN A 31 -1.78 -23.75 3.54
N TYR A 32 -0.74 -23.46 4.32
CA TYR A 32 0.64 -23.89 4.06
C TYR A 32 0.74 -25.39 3.77
N ARG A 33 0.10 -26.23 4.59
CA ARG A 33 0.13 -27.69 4.41
C ARG A 33 -0.50 -28.16 3.10
N THR A 34 -1.48 -27.42 2.59
CA THR A 34 -2.25 -27.81 1.41
C THR A 34 -1.76 -27.15 0.11
N ARG A 35 -1.15 -25.97 0.20
CA ARG A 35 -0.79 -25.13 -0.97
C ARG A 35 0.69 -24.76 -1.02
N GLY A 36 1.48 -25.18 -0.04
CA GLY A 36 2.87 -24.73 0.13
C GLY A 36 2.93 -23.28 0.60
N LEU A 37 4.10 -22.65 0.51
CA LEU A 37 4.33 -21.28 1.00
C LEU A 37 3.76 -20.22 0.04
N SER A 38 2.90 -19.30 0.53
CA SER A 38 2.58 -18.08 -0.24
C SER A 38 3.60 -17.00 0.02
N ARG A 39 4.48 -16.75 -0.96
CA ARG A 39 5.49 -15.69 -0.86
C ARG A 39 4.83 -14.32 -0.98
N PHE A 40 3.82 -14.22 -1.85
CA PHE A 40 3.00 -13.03 -2.03
C PHE A 40 2.22 -12.73 -0.76
N GLY A 41 1.50 -13.71 -0.20
CA GLY A 41 0.74 -13.54 1.02
C GLY A 41 1.61 -13.12 2.21
N LEU A 42 2.78 -13.75 2.37
CA LEU A 42 3.74 -13.36 3.40
C LEU A 42 4.32 -11.96 3.16
N GLY A 43 4.72 -11.64 1.94
CA GLY A 43 5.31 -10.33 1.65
C GLY A 43 4.28 -9.21 1.77
N PHE A 44 3.05 -9.44 1.33
CA PHE A 44 1.94 -8.52 1.53
C PHE A 44 1.60 -8.37 3.01
N SER A 45 1.64 -9.45 3.79
CA SER A 45 1.45 -9.41 5.25
C SER A 45 2.52 -8.57 5.95
N LEU A 46 3.80 -8.80 5.65
CA LEU A 46 4.91 -8.01 6.18
C LEU A 46 4.75 -6.54 5.82
N MET A 47 4.32 -6.25 4.60
CA MET A 47 4.09 -4.87 4.19
C MET A 47 2.95 -4.20 4.96
N ALA A 48 1.83 -4.91 5.07
CA ALA A 48 0.67 -4.43 5.78
C ALA A 48 0.95 -4.25 7.29
N ALA A 49 1.85 -5.06 7.87
CA ALA A 49 2.28 -4.97 9.26
C ALA A 49 3.16 -3.74 9.56
N SER A 50 3.83 -3.15 8.56
CA SER A 50 4.49 -1.85 8.73
C SER A 50 3.54 -0.70 8.38
N CYS A 51 2.85 -0.76 7.24
CA CYS A 51 1.96 0.31 6.79
C CYS A 51 0.77 0.54 7.72
N GLY A 52 0.14 -0.52 8.22
CA GLY A 52 -1.06 -0.43 9.05
C GLY A 52 -0.81 0.41 10.31
N PRO A 53 0.10 -0.02 11.20
CA PRO A 53 0.49 0.75 12.37
C PRO A 53 1.02 2.15 12.04
N HIS A 54 1.78 2.32 10.96
CA HIS A 54 2.23 3.64 10.50
C HIS A 54 1.05 4.60 10.24
N HIS A 55 0.03 4.17 9.49
CA HIS A 55 -1.17 4.98 9.25
C HIS A 55 -1.99 5.22 10.53
N LEU A 56 -2.01 4.26 11.47
CA LEU A 56 -2.66 4.47 12.77
C LEU A 56 -1.99 5.61 13.56
N VAL A 57 -0.65 5.64 13.59
CA VAL A 57 0.10 6.72 14.25
C VAL A 57 -0.20 8.06 13.61
N HIS A 58 -0.11 8.17 12.29
CA HIS A 58 -0.43 9.42 11.61
C HIS A 58 -1.88 9.87 11.81
N GLY A 59 -2.84 8.94 11.76
CA GLY A 59 -4.24 9.24 12.04
C GLY A 59 -4.43 9.79 13.45
N TRP A 60 -3.79 9.17 14.44
CA TRP A 60 -3.80 9.63 15.83
C TRP A 60 -3.13 11.00 16.02
N CYS A 61 -1.94 11.19 15.45
CA CYS A 61 -1.19 12.45 15.57
C CYS A 61 -1.94 13.61 14.90
N VAL A 62 -2.57 13.40 13.74
CA VAL A 62 -3.44 14.41 13.11
C VAL A 62 -4.65 14.76 14.00
N LEU A 63 -5.29 13.78 14.64
CA LEU A 63 -6.46 14.03 15.49
C LEU A 63 -6.13 14.71 16.83
N THR A 64 -4.90 14.57 17.32
CA THR A 64 -4.47 15.14 18.62
C THR A 64 -3.83 16.53 18.50
N GLY A 65 -3.78 17.11 17.30
CA GLY A 65 -3.27 18.47 17.08
C GLY A 65 -2.25 18.60 15.95
N GLY A 66 -1.90 17.50 15.29
CA GLY A 66 -0.99 17.50 14.14
C GLY A 66 -1.53 18.28 12.95
N GLY A 67 -0.64 18.99 12.26
CA GLY A 67 -0.96 19.72 11.03
C GLY A 67 -1.20 18.77 9.85
N VAL A 68 -2.06 19.19 8.93
CA VAL A 68 -2.32 18.48 7.66
C VAL A 68 -1.99 19.41 6.50
N SER A 69 -1.08 19.01 5.63
CA SER A 69 -0.81 19.77 4.41
C SER A 69 -1.90 19.51 3.36
N PRO A 70 -2.22 20.48 2.49
CA PRO A 70 -3.14 20.26 1.37
C PRO A 70 -2.71 19.11 0.45
N ALA A 71 -1.39 18.94 0.26
CA ALA A 71 -0.85 17.84 -0.53
C ALA A 71 -1.16 16.47 0.10
N LEU A 72 -0.99 16.36 1.43
CA LEU A 72 -1.30 15.15 2.19
C LEU A 72 -2.79 14.82 2.14
N PHE A 73 -3.65 15.84 2.26
CA PHE A 73 -5.08 15.69 2.09
C PHE A 73 -5.44 15.21 0.68
N GLY A 74 -4.88 15.85 -0.36
CA GLY A 74 -5.14 15.49 -1.75
C GLY A 74 -4.73 14.06 -2.08
N ILE A 75 -3.55 13.62 -1.64
CA ILE A 75 -3.10 12.25 -1.93
C ILE A 75 -3.90 11.21 -1.13
N THR A 76 -4.33 11.53 0.09
CA THR A 76 -5.23 10.67 0.89
C THR A 76 -6.55 10.45 0.15
N LEU A 77 -7.14 11.51 -0.42
CA LEU A 77 -8.37 11.40 -1.21
C LEU A 77 -8.20 10.57 -2.49
N LEU A 78 -7.01 10.63 -3.11
CA LEU A 78 -6.71 9.86 -4.31
C LEU A 78 -6.53 8.36 -4.01
N GLY A 79 -5.84 8.02 -2.92
CA GLY A 79 -5.54 6.63 -2.56
C GLY A 79 -6.67 5.89 -1.85
N LEU A 80 -7.46 6.59 -1.03
CA LEU A 80 -8.50 5.99 -0.19
C LEU A 80 -9.51 5.13 -0.98
N PRO A 81 -10.07 5.57 -2.14
CA PRO A 81 -11.01 4.76 -2.89
C PRO A 81 -10.43 3.42 -3.36
N ALA A 82 -9.19 3.41 -3.86
CA ALA A 82 -8.52 2.18 -4.29
C ALA A 82 -8.30 1.22 -3.12
N GLY A 83 -7.88 1.75 -1.97
CA GLY A 83 -7.74 0.99 -0.73
C GLY A 83 -9.06 0.38 -0.27
N LEU A 84 -10.14 1.17 -0.23
CA LEU A 84 -11.47 0.71 0.19
C LEU A 84 -12.03 -0.37 -0.74
N VAL A 85 -11.91 -0.20 -2.06
CA VAL A 85 -12.35 -1.21 -3.04
C VAL A 85 -11.57 -2.50 -2.85
N PHE A 86 -10.23 -2.43 -2.73
CA PHE A 86 -9.42 -3.61 -2.49
C PHE A 86 -9.83 -4.32 -1.19
N CYS A 87 -9.96 -3.59 -0.08
CA CYS A 87 -10.36 -4.15 1.21
C CYS A 87 -11.74 -4.81 1.15
N ALA A 88 -12.73 -4.15 0.52
CA ALA A 88 -14.08 -4.69 0.38
C ALA A 88 -14.09 -6.01 -0.42
N LEU A 89 -13.33 -6.07 -1.52
CA LEU A 89 -13.16 -7.29 -2.31
C LEU A 89 -12.51 -8.41 -1.49
N ARG A 90 -11.49 -8.10 -0.68
CA ARG A 90 -10.86 -9.10 0.19
C ARG A 90 -11.83 -9.63 1.26
N LEU A 91 -12.58 -8.75 1.93
CA LEU A 91 -13.59 -9.14 2.91
C LEU A 91 -14.70 -10.00 2.30
N GLU A 92 -15.13 -9.68 1.09
CA GLU A 92 -16.10 -10.47 0.36
C GLU A 92 -15.56 -11.86 0.01
N ALA A 93 -14.31 -11.96 -0.45
CA ALA A 93 -13.66 -13.23 -0.74
C ALA A 93 -13.57 -14.14 0.50
N MET A 94 -13.28 -13.57 1.67
CA MET A 94 -13.26 -14.30 2.94
C MET A 94 -14.63 -14.90 3.30
N ARG A 95 -15.71 -14.18 2.97
CA ARG A 95 -17.10 -14.61 3.16
C ARG A 95 -17.56 -15.62 2.09
N GLY A 96 -16.65 -16.09 1.24
CA GLY A 96 -16.94 -17.06 0.17
C GLY A 96 -17.38 -16.43 -1.16
N GLY A 97 -17.32 -15.10 -1.26
CA GLY A 97 -17.60 -14.37 -2.50
C GLY A 97 -16.49 -14.51 -3.55
N LEU A 98 -16.60 -13.73 -4.63
CA LEU A 98 -15.68 -13.80 -5.76
C LEU A 98 -14.33 -13.15 -5.46
N GLY A 99 -14.31 -12.07 -4.69
CA GLY A 99 -13.07 -11.38 -4.32
C GLY A 99 -12.36 -10.63 -5.44
N ASP A 100 -12.85 -10.72 -6.67
CA ASP A 100 -12.41 -9.92 -7.81
C ASP A 100 -13.57 -9.74 -8.78
N ARG A 101 -13.48 -8.74 -9.66
CA ARG A 101 -14.43 -8.46 -10.75
C ARG A 101 -13.68 -8.25 -12.05
N ILE A 102 -14.21 -8.84 -13.12
CA ILE A 102 -13.68 -8.67 -14.46
C ILE A 102 -14.29 -7.40 -15.04
N LEU A 103 -13.45 -6.45 -15.42
CA LEU A 103 -13.88 -5.21 -16.07
C LEU A 103 -13.56 -5.26 -17.56
N VAL A 104 -14.55 -4.93 -18.39
CA VAL A 104 -14.39 -4.76 -19.83
C VAL A 104 -14.44 -3.27 -20.13
N VAL A 105 -13.31 -2.59 -19.88
CA VAL A 105 -13.18 -1.14 -20.05
C VAL A 105 -12.18 -0.87 -21.17
N ASN A 106 -12.51 0.08 -22.03
CA ASN A 106 -11.66 0.52 -23.13
C ASN A 106 -10.28 1.00 -22.61
N PRO A 107 -9.17 0.57 -23.23
CA PRO A 107 -7.82 0.92 -22.81
C PRO A 107 -7.55 2.43 -22.87
N VAL A 108 -8.23 3.17 -23.74
CA VAL A 108 -8.14 4.64 -23.81
C VAL A 108 -8.69 5.27 -22.53
N HIS A 109 -9.83 4.79 -22.00
CA HIS A 109 -10.36 5.27 -20.73
C HIS A 109 -9.43 4.92 -19.56
N MET A 110 -8.87 3.70 -19.55
CA MET A 110 -7.90 3.31 -18.53
C MET A 110 -6.62 4.15 -18.59
N ALA A 111 -6.11 4.44 -19.79
CA ALA A 111 -4.97 5.33 -19.98
C ALA A 111 -5.28 6.76 -19.51
N ALA A 112 -6.48 7.28 -19.78
CA ALA A 112 -6.90 8.59 -19.30
C ALA A 112 -6.98 8.64 -17.76
N VAL A 113 -7.54 7.62 -17.12
CA VAL A 113 -7.56 7.50 -15.65
C VAL A 113 -6.14 7.43 -15.09
N ALA A 114 -5.27 6.60 -15.69
CA ALA A 114 -3.87 6.50 -15.26
C ALA A 114 -3.14 7.84 -15.39
N ALA A 115 -3.32 8.55 -16.52
CA ALA A 115 -2.73 9.86 -16.74
C ALA A 115 -3.25 10.91 -15.73
N ALA A 116 -4.55 10.90 -15.42
CA ALA A 116 -5.13 11.77 -14.40
C ALA A 116 -4.56 11.49 -13.01
N CYS A 117 -4.43 10.21 -12.62
CA CYS A 117 -3.81 9.83 -11.34
C CYS A 117 -2.35 10.24 -11.27
N LEU A 118 -1.55 9.98 -12.31
CA LEU A 118 -0.13 10.35 -12.37
C LEU A 118 0.05 11.88 -12.37
N GLY A 119 -0.77 12.60 -13.11
CA GLY A 119 -0.80 14.06 -13.12
C GLY A 119 -1.14 14.62 -11.74
N GLY A 120 -2.17 14.08 -11.07
CA GLY A 120 -2.53 14.44 -9.70
C GLY A 120 -1.39 14.20 -8.71
N VAL A 121 -0.76 13.03 -8.76
CA VAL A 121 0.42 12.72 -7.93
C VAL A 121 1.57 13.70 -8.19
N GLY A 122 1.90 13.97 -9.46
CA GLY A 122 2.96 14.89 -9.84
C GLY A 122 2.69 16.33 -9.37
N LEU A 123 1.45 16.80 -9.50
CA LEU A 123 1.03 18.10 -9.00
C LEU A 123 1.15 18.21 -7.48
N LEU A 124 0.72 17.19 -6.73
CA LEU A 124 0.80 17.18 -5.26
C LEU A 124 2.25 17.13 -4.77
N ALA A 125 3.11 16.34 -5.42
CA ALA A 125 4.54 16.30 -5.13
C ALA A 125 5.22 17.64 -5.44
N GLY A 126 4.94 18.24 -6.61
CA GLY A 126 5.45 19.56 -7.00
C GLY A 126 4.99 20.67 -6.05
N TRP A 127 3.73 20.63 -5.62
CA TRP A 127 3.21 21.55 -4.61
C TRP A 127 3.92 21.36 -3.25
N SER A 128 4.27 20.13 -2.87
CA SER A 128 5.01 19.86 -1.63
C SER A 128 6.42 20.47 -1.65
N LEU A 129 7.07 20.52 -2.82
CA LEU A 129 8.37 21.19 -2.99
C LEU A 129 8.27 22.72 -2.86
N HIS A 130 7.16 23.30 -3.33
CA HIS A 130 6.98 24.75 -3.38
C HIS A 130 6.34 25.32 -2.11
N SER A 131 5.61 24.50 -1.36
CA SER A 131 4.97 24.94 -0.12
C SER A 131 6.03 25.21 0.94
N PRO A 132 6.06 26.40 1.57
CA PRO A 132 6.80 26.56 2.80
C PRO A 132 6.19 25.57 3.79
N ALA A 133 6.93 24.51 4.12
CA ALA A 133 6.52 23.60 5.18
C ALA A 133 6.23 24.49 6.40
N PRO A 134 5.02 24.43 6.99
CA PRO A 134 4.83 25.10 8.26
C PRO A 134 5.92 24.54 9.16
N VAL A 135 6.81 25.42 9.63
CA VAL A 135 7.77 25.09 10.69
C VAL A 135 6.89 24.84 11.90
N LEU A 136 6.34 23.62 11.97
CA LEU A 136 5.78 23.13 13.18
C LEU A 136 6.98 23.12 14.12
N PRO A 137 6.96 23.86 15.23
CA PRO A 137 7.99 23.61 16.22
C PRO A 137 7.89 22.11 16.48
N GLU A 138 9.03 21.40 16.38
CA GLU A 138 9.20 20.01 16.84
C GLU A 138 8.75 19.81 18.30
N ALA A 139 8.38 20.91 18.96
CA ALA A 139 7.75 21.03 20.24
C ALA A 139 6.46 20.22 20.28
N GLU A 140 6.69 19.02 20.83
CA GLU A 140 5.75 18.22 21.55
C GLU A 140 4.85 17.45 20.61
N ILE A 141 4.77 16.16 20.84
CA ILE A 141 3.68 15.30 20.40
C ILE A 141 4.12 14.40 19.25
N CYS A 142 4.13 13.10 19.46
CA CYS A 142 2.92 12.46 19.95
C CYS A 142 2.93 12.06 21.44
N THR A 143 2.67 12.99 22.37
CA THR A 143 3.09 12.84 23.76
C THR A 143 2.13 13.16 24.87
N PRO A 144 2.50 12.72 26.09
CA PRO A 144 2.50 13.61 27.26
C PRO A 144 3.66 14.65 27.41
N GLN A 145 4.96 14.42 27.10
CA GLN A 145 5.97 15.51 26.92
C GLN A 145 7.11 15.33 25.83
N GLY A 146 6.86 15.41 24.51
CA GLY A 146 7.77 14.96 23.40
C GLY A 146 7.99 13.44 23.19
N LEU A 147 8.48 12.74 24.22
CA LEU A 147 8.11 11.43 24.84
C LEU A 147 9.00 11.35 26.08
N VAL A 148 8.83 12.39 26.91
CA VAL A 148 9.78 13.03 27.85
C VAL A 148 11.11 13.38 27.18
N ARG A 149 11.03 14.22 26.13
CA ARG A 149 12.11 14.42 25.14
C ARG A 149 12.37 13.09 24.42
N LEU A 150 13.37 12.97 23.56
CA LEU A 150 13.80 11.68 23.03
C LEU A 150 14.61 10.90 24.09
N ALA A 151 14.10 10.91 25.34
CA ALA A 151 14.73 10.69 26.63
C ALA A 151 16.10 11.40 26.77
N ASP A 152 16.06 12.68 27.12
CA ASP A 152 17.21 13.51 27.54
C ASP A 152 18.35 13.82 26.55
N GLY A 153 18.23 13.51 25.27
CA GLY A 153 19.18 13.97 24.25
C GLY A 153 18.51 14.56 23.02
N ALA A 154 17.85 15.71 23.20
CA ALA A 154 17.23 16.62 22.23
C ALA A 154 17.42 16.26 20.73
N ALA A 155 16.29 16.01 20.05
CA ALA A 155 16.09 15.90 18.59
C ALA A 155 17.41 15.92 17.79
N SER A 156 18.09 14.78 17.75
CA SER A 156 19.37 14.73 17.05
C SER A 156 19.12 15.01 15.57
N PRO A 157 19.84 15.97 14.94
CA PRO A 157 19.81 16.19 13.49
C PRO A 157 20.17 14.92 12.68
N ALA A 158 20.57 13.83 13.33
CA ALA A 158 20.78 12.51 12.75
C ALA A 158 19.48 11.77 12.32
N LEU A 159 18.31 12.09 12.89
CA LEU A 159 17.06 11.35 12.57
C LEU A 159 16.32 11.88 11.33
N ALA A 160 16.48 13.17 11.02
CA ALA A 160 15.89 13.76 9.81
C ALA A 160 16.43 13.11 8.52
N PRO A 161 17.75 12.90 8.35
CA PRO A 161 18.28 12.12 7.23
C PRO A 161 17.70 10.70 7.18
N LEU A 162 17.58 10.02 8.32
CA LEU A 162 17.07 8.65 8.37
C LEU A 162 15.61 8.57 7.92
N THR A 163 14.77 9.50 8.38
CA THR A 163 13.35 9.57 7.98
C THR A 163 13.22 9.90 6.50
N LEU A 164 14.02 10.84 6.00
CA LEU A 164 14.11 11.17 4.58
C LEU A 164 14.49 9.94 3.75
N PHE A 165 15.57 9.24 4.11
CA PHE A 165 16.05 8.07 3.37
C PHE A 165 15.06 6.91 3.42
N ALA A 166 14.44 6.65 4.58
CA ALA A 166 13.43 5.61 4.71
C ALA A 166 12.22 5.91 3.80
N ASN A 167 11.71 7.15 3.82
CA ASN A 167 10.57 7.54 3.00
C ASN A 167 10.90 7.55 1.50
N LEU A 168 12.08 8.03 1.09
CA LEU A 168 12.53 7.94 -0.30
C LEU A 168 12.71 6.48 -0.76
N PHE A 169 13.27 5.63 0.11
CA PHE A 169 13.43 4.22 -0.20
C PHE A 169 12.08 3.53 -0.40
N VAL A 170 11.15 3.72 0.54
CA VAL A 170 9.79 3.17 0.47
C VAL A 170 9.04 3.73 -0.74
N THR A 171 9.21 5.01 -1.06
CA THR A 171 8.69 5.63 -2.29
C THR A 171 9.11 4.85 -3.53
N VAL A 172 10.41 4.59 -3.68
CA VAL A 172 10.93 3.84 -4.84
C VAL A 172 10.42 2.40 -4.82
N ALA A 173 10.49 1.72 -3.68
CA ALA A 173 10.07 0.33 -3.56
C ALA A 173 8.58 0.15 -3.90
N TYR A 174 7.70 0.98 -3.34
CA TYR A 174 6.26 0.92 -3.63
C TYR A 174 5.94 1.38 -5.05
N GLY A 175 6.64 2.39 -5.56
CA GLY A 175 6.50 2.80 -6.96
C GLY A 175 6.78 1.65 -7.91
N LEU A 176 7.85 0.89 -7.65
CA LEU A 176 8.22 -0.30 -8.44
C LEU A 176 7.24 -1.46 -8.26
N VAL A 177 6.76 -1.72 -7.04
CA VAL A 177 5.70 -2.72 -6.80
C VAL A 177 4.44 -2.36 -7.59
N GLY A 178 3.99 -1.11 -7.50
CA GLY A 178 2.84 -0.59 -8.24
C GLY A 178 3.04 -0.73 -9.76
N TRP A 179 4.22 -0.38 -10.25
CA TRP A 179 4.58 -0.57 -11.66
C TRP A 179 4.42 -2.02 -12.11
N TYR A 180 4.98 -2.99 -11.39
CA TYR A 180 4.87 -4.41 -11.77
C TYR A 180 3.43 -4.93 -11.72
N LEU A 181 2.63 -4.48 -10.75
CA LEU A 181 1.22 -4.84 -10.64
C LEU A 181 0.40 -4.26 -11.80
N LEU A 182 0.59 -2.98 -12.13
CA LEU A 182 -0.07 -2.33 -13.27
C LEU A 182 0.38 -2.91 -14.61
N ALA A 183 1.68 -3.20 -14.77
CA ALA A 183 2.19 -3.88 -15.97
C ALA A 183 1.56 -5.27 -16.15
N THR A 184 1.29 -5.97 -15.05
CA THR A 184 0.56 -7.25 -15.09
C THR A 184 -0.89 -7.07 -15.55
N GLN A 185 -1.56 -5.98 -15.13
CA GLN A 185 -2.90 -5.64 -15.62
C GLN A 185 -2.91 -5.28 -17.11
N VAL A 186 -1.91 -4.54 -17.59
CA VAL A 186 -1.75 -4.25 -19.03
C VAL A 186 -1.52 -5.53 -19.83
N ARG A 187 -0.63 -6.42 -19.36
CA ARG A 187 -0.40 -7.73 -20.00
C ARG A 187 -1.68 -8.55 -20.05
N ARG A 188 -2.44 -8.58 -18.95
CA ARG A 188 -3.75 -9.24 -18.89
C ARG A 188 -4.71 -8.67 -19.93
N TYR A 189 -4.82 -7.35 -20.04
CA TYR A 189 -5.68 -6.74 -21.05
C TYR A 189 -5.25 -7.09 -22.48
N VAL A 190 -3.95 -7.13 -22.77
CA VAL A 190 -3.44 -7.50 -24.11
C VAL A 190 -3.83 -8.94 -24.47
N LEU A 191 -3.76 -9.87 -23.51
CA LEU A 191 -4.02 -11.30 -23.74
C LEU A 191 -5.52 -11.66 -23.67
N GLU A 192 -6.24 -11.11 -22.70
CA GLU A 192 -7.60 -11.53 -22.34
C GLU A 192 -8.67 -10.45 -22.63
N ARG A 193 -8.27 -9.23 -23.01
CA ARG A 193 -9.16 -8.08 -23.21
C ARG A 193 -9.98 -7.70 -21.98
N THR A 194 -9.47 -8.00 -20.79
CA THR A 194 -10.12 -7.73 -19.52
C THR A 194 -9.16 -7.13 -18.49
N TRP A 195 -9.72 -6.50 -17.47
CA TRP A 195 -8.99 -6.00 -16.30
C TRP A 195 -9.50 -6.67 -15.02
N SER A 196 -8.63 -6.84 -14.03
CA SER A 196 -9.02 -7.23 -12.67
C SER A 196 -9.30 -5.98 -11.85
N LEU A 197 -10.52 -5.83 -11.31
CA LEU A 197 -10.82 -4.71 -10.40
C LEU A 197 -9.93 -4.77 -9.15
N SER A 198 -9.69 -5.98 -8.61
CA SER A 198 -8.79 -6.14 -7.47
C SER A 198 -7.35 -5.84 -7.84
N GLY A 199 -6.89 -6.27 -9.01
CA GLY A 199 -5.54 -6.03 -9.49
C GLY A 199 -5.28 -4.55 -9.80
N LEU A 200 -6.25 -3.86 -10.38
CA LEU A 200 -6.20 -2.41 -10.58
C LEU A 200 -6.23 -1.65 -9.25
N SER A 201 -7.11 -2.04 -8.32
CA SER A 201 -7.19 -1.40 -7.00
C SER A 201 -5.88 -1.54 -6.24
N LEU A 202 -5.31 -2.75 -6.19
CA LEU A 202 -4.01 -2.99 -5.57
C LEU A 202 -2.88 -2.25 -6.31
N GLY A 203 -2.92 -2.26 -7.64
CA GLY A 203 -1.96 -1.55 -8.50
C GLY A 203 -2.00 -0.04 -8.34
N LEU A 204 -3.12 0.54 -7.88
CA LEU A 204 -3.25 1.97 -7.55
C LEU A 204 -2.88 2.29 -6.10
N VAL A 205 -3.14 1.38 -5.16
CA VAL A 205 -2.75 1.56 -3.75
C VAL A 205 -1.25 1.84 -3.63
N PHE A 206 -0.39 1.00 -4.22
CA PHE A 206 1.07 1.16 -4.07
C PHE A 206 1.63 2.49 -4.60
N PRO A 207 1.29 2.97 -5.82
CA PRO A 207 1.69 4.29 -6.30
C PRO A 207 1.19 5.44 -5.42
N THR A 208 -0.03 5.35 -4.88
CA THR A 208 -0.53 6.40 -3.97
C THR A 208 0.19 6.39 -2.63
N CYS A 209 0.54 5.22 -2.09
CA CYS A 209 1.42 5.11 -0.92
C CYS A 209 2.82 5.65 -1.23
N ALA A 210 3.39 5.34 -2.40
CA ALA A 210 4.68 5.89 -2.82
C ALA A 210 4.65 7.41 -2.89
N ALA A 211 3.59 7.98 -3.47
CA ALA A 211 3.39 9.42 -3.54
C ALA A 211 3.25 10.07 -2.15
N MET A 212 2.54 9.41 -1.23
CA MET A 212 2.44 9.85 0.17
C MET A 212 3.82 9.91 0.84
N HIS A 213 4.61 8.85 0.74
CA HIS A 213 5.98 8.83 1.26
C HIS A 213 6.89 9.87 0.60
N LEU A 214 6.71 10.14 -0.70
CA LEU A 214 7.44 11.20 -1.38
C LEU A 214 7.04 12.57 -0.82
N ILE A 215 5.74 12.82 -0.66
CA ILE A 215 5.22 14.07 -0.08
C ILE A 215 5.77 14.26 1.34
N VAL A 216 5.81 13.20 2.16
CA VAL A 216 6.37 13.25 3.52
C VAL A 216 7.90 13.44 3.51
N ALA A 217 8.62 12.83 2.58
CA ALA A 217 10.05 13.05 2.40
C ALA A 217 10.38 14.50 2.02
N LEU A 218 9.52 15.13 1.20
CA LEU A 218 9.72 16.48 0.68
C LEU A 218 9.16 17.56 1.61
N ALA A 219 8.10 17.26 2.35
CA ALA A 219 7.58 18.12 3.40
C ALA A 219 8.58 18.07 4.56
N LYS A 220 9.15 19.22 4.93
CA LYS A 220 10.17 19.34 6.00
C LYS A 220 9.65 19.04 7.42
N ASN A 221 8.55 18.28 7.54
CA ASN A 221 7.90 17.89 8.78
C ASN A 221 7.90 16.36 8.85
N HIS A 222 8.79 15.82 9.68
CA HIS A 222 8.94 14.38 9.88
C HIS A 222 8.33 13.98 11.21
N ASP A 223 7.41 13.02 11.18
CA ASP A 223 6.84 12.43 12.39
C ASP A 223 7.75 11.30 12.90
N ALA A 224 8.53 11.59 13.93
CA ALA A 224 9.46 10.61 14.51
C ALA A 224 8.74 9.38 15.09
N ALA A 225 7.45 9.48 15.44
CA ALA A 225 6.70 8.35 15.99
C ALA A 225 6.39 7.28 14.93
N ALA A 226 6.36 7.65 13.66
CA ALA A 226 6.14 6.73 12.54
C ALA A 226 7.43 6.02 12.10
N LEU A 227 8.61 6.55 12.47
CA LEU A 227 9.92 6.06 12.03
C LEU A 227 10.18 4.58 12.33
N PRO A 228 9.82 4.00 13.50
CA PRO A 228 10.02 2.57 13.75
C PRO A 228 9.29 1.70 12.72
N PHE A 229 8.09 2.12 12.29
CA PHE A 229 7.32 1.42 11.28
C PHE A 229 7.90 1.60 9.88
N ASP A 230 8.44 2.77 9.56
CA ASP A 230 9.16 3.01 8.30
C ASP A 230 10.42 2.14 8.20
N LEU A 231 11.19 2.03 9.28
CA LEU A 231 12.37 1.19 9.35
C LEU A 231 12.04 -0.30 9.21
N LEU A 232 10.92 -0.76 9.76
CA LEU A 232 10.40 -2.11 9.50
C LEU A 232 9.86 -2.27 8.07
N GLY A 233 9.33 -1.18 7.50
CA GLY A 233 8.84 -1.13 6.13
C GLY A 233 9.92 -1.31 5.08
N VAL A 234 11.16 -0.85 5.34
CA VAL A 234 12.29 -1.03 4.42
C VAL A 234 12.56 -2.51 4.09
N PRO A 235 12.89 -3.41 5.04
CA PRO A 235 13.12 -4.82 4.73
C PRO A 235 11.86 -5.53 4.21
N ALA A 236 10.68 -5.17 4.72
CA ALA A 236 9.41 -5.71 4.19
C ALA A 236 9.23 -5.36 2.70
N SER A 237 9.53 -4.12 2.30
CA SER A 237 9.38 -3.65 0.93
C SER A 237 10.41 -4.25 -0.02
N ILE A 238 11.63 -4.51 0.45
CA ILE A 238 12.65 -5.25 -0.31
C ILE A 238 12.14 -6.67 -0.62
N TYR A 239 11.67 -7.38 0.41
CA TYR A 239 11.16 -8.74 0.24
C TYR A 239 9.96 -8.76 -0.70
N PHE A 240 8.98 -7.87 -0.49
CA PHE A 240 7.77 -7.85 -1.30
C PHE A 240 8.05 -7.43 -2.75
N LEU A 241 8.92 -6.45 -2.98
CA LEU A 241 9.36 -6.08 -4.33
C LEU A 241 10.06 -7.25 -5.02
N TRP A 242 10.93 -7.98 -4.31
CA TRP A 242 11.55 -9.19 -4.85
C TRP A 242 10.50 -10.22 -5.26
N VAL A 243 9.50 -10.50 -4.41
CA VAL A 243 8.40 -11.43 -4.72
C VAL A 243 7.62 -10.97 -5.95
N VAL A 244 7.17 -9.71 -5.96
CA VAL A 244 6.35 -9.15 -7.07
C VAL A 244 7.13 -9.16 -8.38
N ARG A 245 8.42 -8.79 -8.36
CA ARG A 245 9.29 -8.87 -9.54
C ARG A 245 9.46 -10.31 -10.03
N ARG A 246 9.67 -11.26 -9.12
CA ARG A 246 9.80 -12.69 -9.45
C ARG A 246 8.52 -13.23 -10.08
N LEU A 247 7.37 -12.85 -9.53
CA LEU A 247 6.05 -13.20 -10.05
C LEU A 247 5.77 -12.52 -11.39
N HIS A 248 6.15 -11.27 -11.58
CA HIS A 248 6.01 -10.57 -12.85
C HIS A 248 6.82 -11.26 -13.97
N ASN A 249 8.05 -11.67 -13.66
CA ASN A 249 8.94 -12.36 -14.58
C ASN A 249 8.65 -13.85 -14.76
N ASP A 250 7.50 -14.34 -14.30
CA ASP A 250 7.13 -15.77 -14.38
C ASP A 250 8.14 -16.74 -13.71
N SER A 251 9.02 -16.24 -12.83
CA SER A 251 10.21 -16.98 -12.33
C SER A 251 10.01 -17.69 -11.00
N VAL A 252 8.84 -17.54 -10.37
CA VAL A 252 8.41 -18.23 -9.14
C VAL A 252 6.92 -18.56 -9.26
N ILE A 253 6.53 -19.72 -8.75
CA ILE A 253 5.13 -20.14 -8.59
C ILE A 253 4.66 -19.80 -7.17
N ASP A 254 3.47 -19.24 -7.07
CA ASP A 254 2.77 -18.92 -5.82
C ASP A 254 1.31 -19.35 -5.97
N TRP A 255 0.54 -19.29 -4.89
CA TRP A 255 -0.88 -19.67 -4.86
C TRP A 255 -1.71 -18.95 -5.93
N ASN A 256 -1.26 -17.76 -6.35
CA ASN A 256 -1.95 -16.89 -7.29
C ASN A 256 -1.63 -17.20 -8.76
N ARG A 257 -0.74 -18.18 -9.02
CA ARG A 257 -0.51 -18.71 -10.36
C ARG A 257 -1.12 -20.10 -10.48
N ARG A 258 -2.19 -20.20 -11.27
CA ARG A 258 -2.35 -21.38 -12.13
C ARG A 258 -1.16 -21.38 -13.11
N PRO A 259 -0.51 -22.51 -13.40
CA PRO A 259 0.55 -22.55 -14.39
C PRO A 259 -0.01 -22.10 -15.74
N LEU A 260 0.74 -21.25 -16.47
CA LEU A 260 0.46 -20.99 -17.88
C LEU A 260 0.67 -22.25 -18.74
N VAL A 261 1.29 -23.31 -18.18
CA VAL A 261 1.34 -24.68 -18.72
C VAL A 261 1.42 -25.68 -17.55
N GLY A 262 0.47 -26.62 -17.47
CA GLY A 262 0.46 -27.71 -16.47
C GLY A 262 -0.70 -27.64 -15.47
N ILE A 263 -1.36 -28.78 -15.24
CA ILE A 263 -2.54 -28.86 -14.37
C ILE A 263 -2.07 -29.06 -12.92
N ALA A 264 -2.12 -28.00 -12.12
CA ALA A 264 -2.15 -28.14 -10.67
C ALA A 264 -3.53 -28.68 -10.26
N THR A 265 -3.57 -29.68 -9.40
CA THR A 265 -4.81 -30.25 -8.87
C THR A 265 -5.66 -29.19 -8.18
N ALA A 266 -6.98 -29.22 -8.45
CA ALA A 266 -7.92 -28.25 -7.91
C ALA A 266 -7.99 -28.35 -6.37
N PRO A 267 -7.84 -27.24 -5.63
CA PRO A 267 -7.94 -27.26 -4.19
C PRO A 267 -9.40 -27.46 -3.73
N VAL A 268 -9.60 -28.02 -2.53
CA VAL A 268 -10.93 -28.28 -1.91
C VAL A 268 -11.73 -26.98 -1.67
N ARG A 269 -11.04 -25.84 -1.57
CA ARG A 269 -11.56 -24.47 -1.58
C ARG A 269 -10.62 -23.65 -2.46
N GLU A 270 -11.09 -22.74 -3.30
CA GLU A 270 -10.22 -21.86 -4.11
C GLU A 270 -9.62 -20.72 -3.28
N ALA A 271 -8.49 -20.14 -3.70
CA ALA A 271 -7.88 -19.02 -3.01
C ALA A 271 -8.62 -17.73 -3.36
N PRO A 272 -8.81 -16.78 -2.44
CA PRO A 272 -9.44 -15.50 -2.78
C PRO A 272 -8.64 -14.68 -3.80
N TRP A 273 -7.39 -15.08 -4.09
CA TRP A 273 -6.48 -14.49 -5.05
C TRP A 273 -6.17 -15.38 -6.26
N SER A 274 -6.86 -16.52 -6.38
CA SER A 274 -6.84 -17.33 -7.61
C SER A 274 -8.00 -16.94 -8.51
N GLU A 275 -7.74 -16.69 -9.79
CA GLU A 275 -8.81 -16.45 -10.76
C GLU A 275 -9.66 -17.72 -10.92
N ARG A 276 -10.99 -17.56 -10.81
CA ARG A 276 -11.95 -18.57 -11.27
C ARG A 276 -11.86 -18.63 -12.78
N SER A 277 -11.39 -19.75 -13.32
CA SER A 277 -11.68 -20.10 -14.70
C SER A 277 -13.19 -20.27 -14.83
N THR A 278 -13.84 -19.39 -15.59
CA THR A 278 -15.28 -19.48 -15.92
C THR A 278 -15.56 -20.49 -17.04
N VAL A 279 -14.62 -21.39 -17.34
CA VAL A 279 -14.87 -22.48 -18.29
C VAL A 279 -15.77 -23.50 -17.60
N PRO A 280 -17.00 -23.74 -18.10
CA PRO A 280 -17.84 -24.83 -17.59
C PRO A 280 -17.08 -26.15 -17.78
N ARG A 281 -17.03 -26.98 -16.74
CA ARG A 281 -16.64 -28.39 -16.88
C ARG A 281 -17.80 -29.21 -17.42
#